data_AF-A0A1F3SGZ2-F1
#
_entry.id   AF-A0A1F3SGZ2-F1
#
_cell.length_a   1.000
_cell.length_b   1.000
_cell.length_c   1.000
_cell.angle_alpha   90.00
_cell.angle_beta   90.00
_cell.angle_gamma   90.00
#
_symmetry.space_group_name_H-M   'P 1'
#
loop_
_entity.id
_entity.type
_entity.pdbx_description
1 polymer ?
#
loop_
_entity_poly.entity_id
_entity_poly.type
_entity_poly.pdbx_seq_one_letter_code
_entity_poly.pdbx_strand_id
1 'polypeptide(L)'
;MIGRLIDMYCGLNGIILITSKKYRYDFIFTASLVILVIVLNLQFIPLWGMVGAAISTALAYLLFNLARVVFVYLKYKIHPFQTNQFKVILLAALVFTGFEYMPNLAVTAYLGILIKGALLTLLFPGVLYALRMEPEINAYVHKLIRRKSRK
;
A
#
# COMPACT_ATOMS: atom_id res chain seq x y z
N MET A 1 9.60 -6.61 0.51
CA MET A 1 8.75 -5.66 -0.23
C MET A 1 7.35 -5.51 0.38
N ILE A 2 6.75 -6.59 0.91
CA ILE A 2 5.41 -6.56 1.54
C ILE A 2 5.27 -5.50 2.65
N GLY A 3 6.25 -5.38 3.56
CA GLY A 3 6.19 -4.37 4.63
C GLY A 3 6.09 -2.92 4.12
N ARG A 4 6.70 -2.61 2.97
CA ARG A 4 6.62 -1.28 2.36
C ARG A 4 5.24 -1.01 1.74
N LEU A 5 4.58 -2.05 1.21
CA LEU A 5 3.19 -1.93 0.75
C LEU A 5 2.24 -1.63 1.90
N ILE A 6 2.41 -2.34 3.03
CA ILE A 6 1.63 -2.10 4.26
C ILE A 6 1.84 -0.67 4.76
N ASP A 7 3.10 -0.21 4.77
CA ASP A 7 3.44 1.15 5.20
C ASP A 7 2.83 2.23 4.31
N MET A 8 2.89 2.05 2.99
CA MET A 8 2.25 2.99 2.05
C MET A 8 0.73 3.03 2.23
N TYR A 9 0.10 1.87 2.42
CA TYR A 9 -1.35 1.78 2.63
C TYR A 9 -1.78 2.40 3.97
N CYS A 10 -1.02 2.15 5.04
CA CYS A 10 -1.29 2.66 6.38
C CYS A 10 -0.72 4.06 6.63
N GLY A 11 0.01 4.63 5.68
CA GLY A 11 0.66 5.94 5.77
C GLY A 11 -0.32 7.10 5.98
N LEU A 12 -1.58 6.95 5.56
CA LEU A 12 -2.68 7.88 5.84
C LEU A 12 -2.83 8.16 7.35
N ASN A 13 -2.58 7.16 8.20
CA ASN A 13 -2.62 7.32 9.65
C ASN A 13 -1.57 8.32 10.16
N GLY A 14 -0.38 8.36 9.53
CA GLY A 14 0.64 9.35 9.82
C GLY A 14 0.19 10.76 9.44
N ILE A 15 -0.41 10.92 8.27
CA ILE A 15 -0.94 12.21 7.79
C ILE A 15 -2.02 12.76 8.74
N ILE A 16 -2.91 11.89 9.26
CA ILE A 16 -3.93 12.27 10.25
C ILE A 16 -3.28 12.81 11.53
N LEU A 17 -2.22 12.16 12.01
CA LEU A 17 -1.51 12.57 13.24
C LEU A 17 -0.78 13.91 13.08
N ILE A 18 -0.11 14.11 11.94
CA ILE A 18 0.67 15.32 11.65
C ILE A 18 -0.25 16.53 11.42
N THR A 19 -1.40 16.32 10.77
CA THR A 19 -2.38 17.39 10.51
C THR A 19 -3.20 17.76 11.77
N SER A 20 -3.15 16.91 12.80
CA SER A 20 -3.84 17.14 14.08
C SER A 20 -2.99 17.88 15.10
N LYS A 21 -3.62 18.37 16.20
CA LYS A 21 -2.92 18.91 17.40
C LYS A 21 -1.96 17.91 18.10
N LYS A 22 -1.81 16.69 17.57
CA LYS A 22 -1.04 15.57 18.14
C LYS A 22 0.23 15.23 17.37
N TYR A 23 0.75 16.15 16.55
CA TYR A 23 1.99 15.96 15.78
C TYR A 23 3.17 15.41 16.60
N ARG A 24 3.27 15.74 17.90
CA ARG A 24 4.32 15.22 18.81
C ARG A 24 4.33 13.69 18.92
N TYR A 25 3.18 13.03 18.75
CA TYR A 25 3.11 11.57 18.77
C TYR A 25 3.71 10.95 17.51
N ASP A 26 3.71 11.64 16.37
CA ASP A 26 4.32 11.16 15.14
C ASP A 26 5.84 10.98 15.27
N PHE A 27 6.49 11.91 15.98
CA PHE A 27 7.89 11.80 16.33
C PHE A 27 8.16 10.58 17.22
N ILE A 28 7.31 10.33 18.23
CA ILE A 28 7.42 9.15 19.11
C ILE A 28 7.27 7.86 18.30
N PHE A 29 6.30 7.80 17.39
CA PHE A 29 6.11 6.66 16.50
C PHE A 29 7.35 6.44 15.63
N THR A 30 7.88 7.49 15.01
CA THR A 30 9.07 7.39 14.14
C THR A 30 10.30 6.94 14.92
N ALA A 31 10.52 7.49 16.13
CA ALA A 31 11.61 7.04 17.01
C ALA A 31 11.43 5.57 17.43
N SER A 32 10.21 5.15 17.77
CA SER A 32 9.91 3.76 18.11
C SER A 32 10.17 2.81 16.94
N LEU A 33 9.89 3.23 15.70
CA LEU A 33 10.19 2.46 14.50
C LEU A 33 11.70 2.25 14.34
N VAL A 34 12.50 3.31 14.51
CA VAL A 34 13.97 3.21 14.41
C VAL A 34 14.51 2.21 15.44
N ILE A 35 14.06 2.30 16.69
CA ILE A 35 14.47 1.37 17.75
C ILE A 35 14.06 -0.06 17.39
N LEU A 36 12.81 -0.26 16.95
CA LEU A 36 12.29 -1.56 16.57
C LEU A 36 13.10 -2.18 15.41
N VAL A 37 13.42 -1.39 14.39
CA VAL A 37 14.25 -1.82 13.25
C VAL A 37 15.63 -2.26 13.73
N ILE A 38 16.28 -1.51 14.62
CA ILE A 38 17.61 -1.86 15.15
C ILE A 38 17.54 -3.17 15.94
N VAL A 39 16.58 -3.29 16.87
CA VAL A 39 16.42 -4.50 17.70
C VAL A 39 16.16 -5.73 16.84
N LEU A 40 15.25 -5.64 15.87
CA LEU A 40 14.92 -6.77 15.00
C LEU A 40 16.09 -7.15 14.09
N ASN A 41 16.81 -6.18 13.54
CA ASN A 41 18.00 -6.45 12.73
C ASN A 41 19.11 -7.14 13.54
N LEU A 42 19.35 -6.70 14.78
CA LEU A 42 20.34 -7.34 15.65
C LEU A 42 19.99 -8.79 15.98
N GLN A 43 18.71 -9.15 16.04
CA GLN A 43 18.26 -10.52 16.31
C GLN A 43 18.27 -11.39 15.05
N PHE A 44 17.76 -10.88 13.93
CA PHE A 44 17.53 -11.70 12.73
C PHE A 44 18.69 -11.72 11.74
N ILE A 45 19.54 -10.68 11.67
CA ILE A 45 20.70 -10.70 10.77
C ILE A 45 21.69 -11.81 11.15
N PRO A 46 22.03 -12.04 12.43
CA PRO A 46 22.96 -13.13 12.79
C PRO A 46 22.42 -14.52 12.44
N LEU A 47 21.11 -14.73 12.54
CA LEU A 47 20.47 -16.02 12.30
C LEU A 47 20.24 -16.30 10.81
N TRP A 48 19.81 -15.29 10.04
CA TRP A 48 19.29 -15.45 8.67
C TRP A 48 19.96 -14.54 7.64
N GLY A 49 21.02 -13.82 8.01
CA GLY A 49 21.79 -12.96 7.11
C GLY A 49 20.93 -11.91 6.40
N MET A 50 21.04 -11.85 5.07
CA MET A 50 20.30 -10.90 4.23
C MET A 50 18.78 -11.12 4.27
N VAL A 51 18.32 -12.37 4.38
CA VAL A 51 16.89 -12.69 4.52
C VAL A 51 16.39 -12.18 5.87
N GLY A 52 17.21 -12.29 6.91
CA GLY A 52 16.94 -11.73 8.23
C GLY A 52 16.72 -10.22 8.22
N ALA A 53 17.52 -9.47 7.46
CA ALA A 53 17.32 -8.02 7.29
C ALA A 53 15.98 -7.68 6.61
N ALA A 54 15.60 -8.46 5.59
CA ALA A 54 14.32 -8.28 4.89
C ALA A 54 13.12 -8.57 5.81
N ILE A 55 13.18 -9.64 6.59
CA ILE A 55 12.14 -10.01 7.56
C ILE A 55 12.05 -8.97 8.67
N SER A 56 13.18 -8.53 9.22
CA SER A 56 13.25 -7.48 10.25
C SER A 56 12.51 -6.22 9.81
N THR A 57 12.81 -5.75 8.60
CA THR A 57 12.22 -4.54 8.04
C THR A 57 10.73 -4.72 7.78
N ALA A 58 10.31 -5.87 7.23
CA ALA A 58 8.90 -6.17 6.99
C ALA A 58 8.09 -6.22 8.29
N LEU A 59 8.63 -6.88 9.31
CA LEU A 59 8.00 -7.01 10.62
C LEU A 59 7.95 -5.66 11.36
N ALA A 60 9.02 -4.86 11.27
CA ALA A 60 9.07 -3.52 11.84
C ALA A 60 7.95 -2.65 11.27
N TYR A 61 7.80 -2.61 9.95
CA TYR A 61 6.71 -1.85 9.31
C TYR A 61 5.33 -2.38 9.70
N LEU A 62 5.15 -3.69 9.82
CA LEU A 62 3.87 -4.27 10.20
C LEU A 62 3.48 -3.85 11.63
N LEU A 63 4.38 -4.02 12.59
CA LEU A 63 4.16 -3.66 14.00
C LEU A 63 3.96 -2.15 14.17
N PHE A 64 4.76 -1.35 13.48
CA PHE A 64 4.64 0.11 13.48
C PHE A 64 3.28 0.58 12.96
N ASN A 65 2.85 0.05 11.82
CA ASN A 65 1.57 0.44 11.23
C ASN A 65 0.39 -0.05 12.07
N LEU A 66 0.48 -1.24 12.66
CA LEU A 66 -0.53 -1.75 13.60
C LEU A 66 -0.65 -0.83 14.82
N ALA A 67 0.47 -0.46 15.44
CA ALA A 67 0.49 0.45 16.59
C ALA A 67 -0.14 1.82 16.26
N ARG A 68 0.15 2.34 15.06
CA ARG A 68 -0.39 3.63 14.60
C ARG A 68 -1.91 3.57 14.36
N VAL A 69 -2.40 2.51 13.72
CA VAL A 69 -3.84 2.28 13.51
C VAL A 69 -4.57 2.18 14.85
N VAL A 70 -4.05 1.39 15.79
CA VAL A 70 -4.65 1.23 17.12
C VAL A 70 -4.68 2.57 17.86
N PHE A 71 -3.60 3.34 17.81
CA PHE A 71 -3.56 4.65 18.46
C PHE A 71 -4.55 5.66 17.87
N VAL A 72 -4.65 5.73 16.53
CA VAL A 72 -5.61 6.61 15.86
C VAL A 72 -7.04 6.21 16.23
N TYR A 73 -7.34 4.90 16.20
CA TYR A 73 -8.65 4.39 16.58
C TYR A 73 -9.02 4.72 18.03
N LEU A 74 -8.12 4.48 18.98
CA LEU A 74 -8.38 4.76 20.40
C LEU A 74 -8.54 6.26 20.68
N LYS A 75 -7.77 7.12 20.00
CA LYS A 75 -7.73 8.55 20.30
C LYS A 75 -8.78 9.37 19.58
N TYR A 76 -9.08 9.03 18.33
CA TYR A 76 -10.01 9.77 17.48
C TYR A 76 -11.32 9.03 17.26
N LYS A 77 -11.40 7.73 17.57
CA LYS A 77 -12.55 6.84 17.27
C LYS A 77 -12.95 6.85 15.79
N ILE A 78 -12.02 7.25 14.92
CA ILE A 78 -12.17 7.23 13.47
C ILE A 78 -11.59 5.91 12.98
N HIS A 79 -12.37 5.17 12.19
CA HIS A 79 -11.84 4.03 11.44
C HIS A 79 -11.18 4.57 10.16
N PRO A 80 -9.84 4.51 10.02
CA PRO A 80 -9.15 5.10 8.87
C PRO A 80 -9.41 4.33 7.57
N PHE A 81 -9.90 3.10 7.66
CA PHE A 81 -10.21 2.25 6.52
C PHE A 81 -11.71 2.17 6.25
N GLN A 82 -12.11 2.43 5.01
CA GLN A 82 -13.47 2.22 4.55
C GLN A 82 -13.66 0.78 4.06
N THR A 83 -14.87 0.22 4.16
CA THR A 83 -15.21 -1.13 3.66
C THR A 83 -14.97 -1.27 2.15
N ASN A 84 -15.04 -0.17 1.41
CA ASN A 84 -14.72 -0.15 -0.02
C ASN A 84 -13.24 -0.48 -0.31
N GLN A 85 -12.34 -0.13 0.60
CA GLN A 85 -10.91 -0.42 0.46
C GLN A 85 -10.62 -1.93 0.47
N PHE A 86 -11.41 -2.72 1.22
CA PHE A 86 -11.30 -4.18 1.19
C PHE A 86 -11.64 -4.75 -0.20
N LYS A 87 -12.64 -4.18 -0.89
CA LYS A 87 -12.99 -4.60 -2.25
C LYS A 87 -11.86 -4.30 -3.24
N VAL A 88 -11.19 -3.15 -3.08
CA VAL A 88 -10.04 -2.76 -3.91
C VAL A 88 -8.84 -3.69 -3.65
N ILE A 89 -8.55 -4.03 -2.40
CA ILE A 89 -7.48 -4.99 -2.06
C ILE A 89 -7.79 -6.37 -2.64
N LEU A 90 -9.04 -6.83 -2.53
CA LEU A 90 -9.46 -8.11 -3.11
C LEU A 90 -9.31 -8.10 -4.64
N LEU A 91 -9.71 -7.02 -5.31
CA LEU A 91 -9.51 -6.86 -6.75
C LEU A 91 -8.02 -6.90 -7.10
N ALA A 92 -7.18 -6.20 -6.35
CA ALA A 92 -5.73 -6.19 -6.57
C ALA A 92 -5.13 -7.60 -6.43
N ALA A 93 -5.55 -8.36 -5.42
CA ALA A 93 -5.13 -9.75 -5.24
C ALA A 93 -5.58 -10.65 -6.41
N LEU A 94 -6.83 -10.51 -6.87
CA LEU A 94 -7.35 -11.29 -8.01
C LEU A 94 -6.62 -10.96 -9.32
N VAL A 95 -6.38 -9.68 -9.59
CA VAL A 95 -5.65 -9.26 -10.80
C VAL A 95 -4.21 -9.75 -10.74
N PHE A 96 -3.54 -9.62 -9.58
CA PHE A 96 -2.14 -10.05 -9.44
C PHE A 96 -1.99 -11.57 -9.61
N THR A 97 -2.84 -12.36 -8.94
CA THR A 97 -2.83 -13.82 -9.06
C THR A 97 -3.17 -14.27 -10.48
N GLY A 98 -4.16 -13.65 -11.14
CA GLY A 98 -4.49 -13.94 -12.54
C GLY A 98 -3.33 -13.68 -13.51
N PHE A 99 -2.50 -12.67 -13.23
CA PHE A 99 -1.30 -12.37 -14.01
C PHE A 99 -0.13 -13.33 -13.74
N GLU A 100 0.00 -13.90 -12.54
CA GLU A 100 1.00 -14.94 -12.27
C GLU A 100 0.71 -16.23 -13.05
N TYR A 101 -0.57 -16.61 -13.20
CA TYR A 101 -0.97 -17.77 -14.00
C TYR A 101 -0.97 -17.50 -15.51
N MET A 102 -0.68 -16.27 -15.95
CA MET A 102 -0.60 -15.95 -17.37
C MET A 102 0.65 -16.59 -18.00
N PRO A 103 0.48 -17.45 -19.03
CA PRO A 103 1.60 -18.14 -19.66
C PRO A 103 2.66 -17.14 -20.11
N ASN A 104 3.93 -17.51 -19.98
CA ASN A 104 5.02 -16.68 -20.46
C ASN A 104 4.85 -16.47 -21.96
N LEU A 105 4.74 -15.21 -22.38
CA LEU A 105 4.69 -14.91 -23.80
C LEU A 105 6.01 -15.41 -24.41
N ALA A 106 5.94 -16.09 -25.56
CA ALA A 106 7.09 -16.60 -26.31
C ALA A 106 7.88 -15.45 -26.98
N VAL A 107 8.34 -14.49 -26.18
CA VAL A 107 9.04 -13.28 -26.56
C VAL A 107 10.27 -13.14 -25.67
N THR A 108 11.19 -12.24 -26.03
CA THR A 108 12.37 -11.96 -25.18
C THR A 108 11.94 -11.54 -23.77
N ALA A 109 12.70 -11.96 -22.75
CA ALA A 109 12.35 -11.74 -21.34
C ALA A 109 12.04 -10.26 -21.02
N TYR A 110 12.79 -9.32 -21.61
CA TYR A 110 12.57 -7.88 -21.44
C TYR A 110 11.25 -7.40 -22.05
N LEU A 111 10.90 -7.85 -23.27
CA LEU A 111 9.64 -7.48 -23.91
C LEU A 111 8.44 -8.09 -23.19
N GLY A 112 8.59 -9.32 -22.69
CA GLY A 112 7.57 -9.98 -21.87
C GLY A 112 7.24 -9.20 -20.59
N ILE A 113 8.27 -8.71 -19.89
CA ILE A 113 8.10 -7.86 -18.70
C ILE A 113 7.40 -6.54 -19.07
N LEU A 114 7.81 -5.90 -20.17
CA LEU A 114 7.22 -4.65 -20.64
C LEU A 114 5.73 -4.82 -20.98
N ILE A 115 5.37 -5.86 -21.73
CA ILE A 115 3.98 -6.14 -22.12
C ILE A 115 3.14 -6.49 -20.89
N LYS A 116 3.60 -7.40 -20.02
CA LYS A 116 2.89 -7.77 -18.79
C LYS A 116 2.70 -6.56 -17.87
N GLY A 117 3.73 -5.72 -17.71
CA GLY A 117 3.67 -4.50 -16.91
C GLY A 117 2.72 -3.46 -17.48
N ALA A 118 2.75 -3.22 -18.80
CA ALA A 118 1.83 -2.30 -19.47
C ALA A 118 0.38 -2.80 -19.38
N LEU A 119 0.15 -4.10 -19.59
CA LEU A 119 -1.17 -4.71 -19.48
C LEU A 119 -1.72 -4.56 -18.06
N LEU A 120 -0.92 -4.87 -17.02
CA LEU A 120 -1.33 -4.71 -15.62
C LEU A 120 -1.67 -3.25 -15.29
N THR A 121 -0.83 -2.31 -15.74
CA THR A 121 -0.99 -0.87 -15.48
C THR A 121 -2.23 -0.28 -16.14
N LEU A 122 -2.65 -0.81 -17.29
CA LEU A 122 -3.85 -0.36 -17.98
C LEU A 122 -5.11 -1.08 -17.48
N LEU A 123 -5.02 -2.38 -17.22
CA LEU A 123 -6.16 -3.23 -16.89
C LEU A 123 -6.63 -2.98 -15.46
N PHE A 124 -5.72 -2.82 -14.50
CA PHE A 124 -6.11 -2.62 -13.09
C PHE A 124 -6.96 -1.34 -12.87
N PRO A 125 -6.56 -0.14 -13.34
CA PRO A 125 -7.42 1.06 -13.26
C PRO A 125 -8.69 0.93 -14.10
N GLY A 126 -8.63 0.25 -15.25
CA GLY A 126 -9.79 0.04 -16.13
C GLY A 126 -10.89 -0.75 -15.45
N VAL A 127 -10.54 -1.86 -14.79
CA VAL A 127 -11.50 -2.69 -14.04
C VAL A 127 -12.03 -1.94 -12.82
N LEU A 128 -11.17 -1.18 -12.13
CA LEU A 128 -11.54 -0.39 -10.96
C LEU A 128 -12.60 0.68 -11.30
N TYR A 129 -12.44 1.34 -12.46
CA TYR A 129 -13.42 2.28 -13.01
C TYR A 129 -14.71 1.59 -13.47
N ALA A 130 -14.60 0.47 -14.20
CA ALA A 130 -15.75 -0.28 -14.71
C ALA A 130 -16.66 -0.78 -13.56
N LEU A 131 -16.07 -1.28 -12.48
CA LEU A 131 -16.78 -1.78 -11.30
C LEU A 131 -17.23 -0.66 -10.34
N ARG A 132 -16.92 0.61 -10.65
CA ARG A 132 -17.22 1.79 -9.84
C ARG A 132 -16.84 1.62 -8.36
N MET A 133 -15.72 0.95 -8.11
CA MET A 133 -15.32 0.58 -6.75
C MET A 133 -14.90 1.76 -5.89
N GLU A 134 -14.51 2.89 -6.48
CA GLU A 134 -14.11 4.10 -5.75
C GLU A 134 -14.89 5.31 -6.31
N PRO A 135 -15.86 5.87 -5.55
CA PRO A 135 -16.66 7.01 -5.99
C PRO A 135 -15.82 8.24 -6.33
N GLU A 136 -14.72 8.46 -5.59
CA GLU A 136 -13.81 9.59 -5.81
C GLU A 136 -13.11 9.49 -7.16
N ILE A 137 -12.66 8.29 -7.54
CA ILE A 137 -12.02 8.03 -8.83
C ILE A 137 -13.01 8.29 -9.97
N ASN A 138 -14.25 7.78 -9.85
CA ASN A 138 -15.28 8.00 -10.86
C ASN A 138 -15.61 9.50 -11.02
N ALA A 139 -15.75 10.22 -9.91
CA ALA A 139 -16.01 11.66 -9.93
C ALA A 139 -14.86 12.43 -10.58
N TYR A 140 -13.62 12.04 -10.30
CA TYR A 140 -12.43 12.65 -10.90
C TYR A 140 -12.37 12.42 -12.43
N VAL A 141 -12.61 11.18 -12.88
CA VAL A 141 -12.64 10.83 -14.30
C VAL A 141 -13.77 11.59 -15.02
N HIS A 142 -14.97 11.66 -14.44
CA HIS A 142 -16.08 12.44 -15.00
C HIS A 142 -15.74 13.94 -15.10
N LYS A 143 -15.03 14.50 -14.11
CA LYS A 143 -14.57 15.89 -14.13
C LYS A 143 -13.58 16.14 -15.27
N LEU A 144 -12.64 15.23 -15.52
CA LEU A 144 -11.69 15.32 -16.63
C LEU A 144 -12.38 15.24 -18.01
N ILE A 145 -13.31 14.30 -18.17
CA ILE A 145 -14.09 14.14 -19.41
C ILE A 145 -14.93 15.40 -19.68
N ARG A 146 -15.61 15.93 -18.66
CA ARG A 146 -16.44 17.14 -18.77
C ARG A 146 -15.62 18.41 -19.04
N ARG A 147 -14.37 18.48 -18.57
CA ARG A 147 -13.44 19.59 -18.86
C ARG A 147 -12.93 19.56 -20.30
N LYS A 148 -12.79 18.36 -20.89
CA LYS A 148 -12.44 18.18 -22.31
C LYS A 148 -13.60 18.50 -23.26
N SER A 149 -14.85 18.38 -22.79
CA SER A 149 -16.07 18.75 -23.53
C SER A 149 -16.45 20.24 -23.45
N ARG A 150 -15.74 21.04 -22.62
CA ARG A 150 -15.94 22.50 -22.49
C ARG A 150 -14.84 23.33 -23.19
N LYS A 151 -13.89 22.67 -23.84
CA LYS A 151 -12.96 23.25 -24.82
C LYS A 151 -13.36 22.73 -26.19
#